data_AF-A0A7W5FHC6-F1
#
_entry.id   AF-A0A7W5FHC6-F1
#
_cell.length_a   1.000
_cell.length_b   1.000
_cell.length_c   1.000
_cell.angle_alpha   90.00
_cell.angle_beta   90.00
_cell.angle_gamma   90.00
#
_symmetry.space_group_name_H-M   'P 1'
#
loop_
_entity.id
_entity.type
_entity.pdbx_description
1 polymer ?
#
loop_
_entity_poly.entity_id
_entity_poly.type
_entity_poly.pdbx_seq_one_letter_code
_entity_poly.pdbx_strand_id
1 'polypeptide(L)'
;MDISIVIGDVRGPASAADLKDQVTAADGLGVWAAQALGWDALTALVVAGAHAPGIRLGTAVVPVRQRHPLLLAGQALSVQAATGNRLTLGIGAMTAGMFGLPTEQPVRYLREYLSILLPLLRGEPVTHTGRFLTSIGTVELPATAPPPVLLAALGPAMLRLAGSSTDGAITWMTGPRTLESHVVPLIREAAPAPPRIVAGLPVCVTGDEAGARSRITERFGMAGQVPEYRAVLDREGVTGPADVAIVGDEETVARAVRRLEGTGITEFAAAPFGDPIEQRRTTTLLRELASARPVTHSQARRGPNGRRQRTGKGLTPVLCPMQANTARSGPSPAGGQAPNRATPQLWTTRRIDRCHALRNRCAMEECTRGQHTKRVGRHRHVLNPIDERLPSTHDRALLG
;
A
#
# COMPACT_ATOMS: atom_id res chain seq x y z
N MET A 1 5.79 18.16 -11.96
CA MET A 1 5.81 16.93 -11.12
C MET A 1 4.46 16.79 -10.43
N ASP A 2 3.88 15.60 -10.32
CA ASP A 2 2.59 15.43 -9.63
C ASP A 2 2.72 15.61 -8.11
N ILE A 3 1.66 16.08 -7.45
CA ILE A 3 1.64 16.27 -5.99
C ILE A 3 0.55 15.39 -5.40
N SER A 4 0.89 14.72 -4.31
CA SER A 4 0.02 13.86 -3.54
C SER A 4 0.31 14.02 -2.05
N ILE A 5 -0.64 13.63 -1.21
CA ILE A 5 -0.44 13.61 0.24
C ILE A 5 -0.43 12.20 0.80
N VAL A 6 0.34 11.98 1.86
CA VAL A 6 0.27 10.77 2.66
C VAL A 6 -0.90 10.90 3.65
N ILE A 7 -1.67 9.82 3.83
CA ILE A 7 -2.81 9.75 4.76
C ILE A 7 -2.57 8.68 5.84
N GLY A 8 -3.36 8.73 6.90
CA GLY A 8 -3.30 7.82 8.03
C GLY A 8 -2.18 8.15 9.04
N ASP A 9 -1.68 7.13 9.73
CA ASP A 9 -0.90 7.29 10.97
C ASP A 9 0.48 7.95 10.82
N VAL A 10 0.93 8.17 9.59
CA VAL A 10 2.16 8.93 9.30
C VAL A 10 2.04 10.37 9.78
N ARG A 11 0.82 10.93 9.76
CA ARG A 11 0.50 12.31 10.20
C ARG A 11 0.22 12.41 11.70
N GLY A 12 0.30 11.30 12.42
CA GLY A 12 -0.19 11.13 13.79
C GLY A 12 -1.38 10.16 13.84
N PRO A 13 -1.78 9.68 15.03
CA PRO A 13 -2.89 8.74 15.17
C PRO A 13 -4.15 9.25 14.49
N ALA A 14 -4.76 8.43 13.64
CA ALA A 14 -5.95 8.81 12.87
C ALA A 14 -7.12 7.85 13.15
N SER A 15 -8.30 8.40 13.40
CA SER A 15 -9.55 7.65 13.35
C SER A 15 -10.03 7.48 11.91
N ALA A 16 -11.11 6.72 11.71
CA ALA A 16 -11.73 6.57 10.39
C ALA A 16 -12.29 7.90 9.86
N ALA A 17 -12.79 8.75 10.76
CA ALA A 17 -13.25 10.09 10.42
C ALA A 17 -12.09 10.97 9.97
N ASP A 18 -10.97 10.95 10.70
CA ASP A 18 -9.77 11.71 10.32
C ASP A 18 -9.23 11.26 8.96
N LEU A 19 -9.24 9.95 8.67
CA LEU A 19 -8.83 9.43 7.37
C LEU A 19 -9.73 9.97 6.24
N LYS A 20 -11.05 9.99 6.45
CA LYS A 20 -12.00 10.57 5.50
C LYS A 20 -11.76 12.07 5.29
N ASP A 21 -11.51 12.82 6.37
CA ASP A 21 -11.26 14.26 6.30
C ASP A 21 -9.95 14.55 5.57
N GLN A 22 -8.90 13.76 5.80
CA GLN A 22 -7.64 13.85 5.07
C GLN A 22 -7.82 13.60 3.58
N VAL A 23 -8.61 12.58 3.20
CA VAL A 23 -8.92 12.27 1.79
C VAL A 23 -9.73 13.38 1.14
N THR A 24 -10.72 13.93 1.84
CA THR A 24 -11.55 15.03 1.35
C THR A 24 -10.70 16.30 1.17
N ALA A 25 -9.82 16.59 2.12
CA ALA A 25 -8.91 17.72 2.06
C ALA A 25 -7.89 17.61 0.92
N ALA A 26 -7.62 16.41 0.42
CA ALA A 26 -6.68 16.17 -0.67
C ALA A 26 -7.17 16.66 -2.03
N ASP A 27 -8.45 17.05 -2.19
CA ASP A 27 -9.09 17.42 -3.46
C ASP A 27 -8.14 18.06 -4.51
N GLY A 28 -8.01 17.38 -5.67
CA GLY A 28 -7.08 17.72 -6.75
C GLY A 28 -5.67 17.09 -6.64
N LEU A 29 -5.34 16.44 -5.53
CA LEU A 29 -4.09 15.72 -5.28
C LEU A 29 -4.30 14.20 -5.39
N GLY A 30 -3.22 13.42 -5.41
CA GLY A 30 -3.28 11.99 -5.13
C GLY A 30 -3.15 11.70 -3.63
N VAL A 31 -3.46 10.47 -3.22
CA VAL A 31 -3.25 10.02 -1.83
C VAL A 31 -2.40 8.76 -1.76
N TRP A 32 -1.52 8.75 -0.76
CA TRP A 32 -0.65 7.62 -0.45
C TRP A 32 -0.92 7.11 0.97
N ALA A 33 -1.06 5.80 1.16
CA ALA A 33 -1.18 5.19 2.48
C ALA A 33 0.08 4.38 2.79
N ALA A 34 0.72 4.63 3.93
CA ALA A 34 1.86 3.85 4.39
C ALA A 34 1.41 2.76 5.37
N GLN A 35 1.99 1.57 5.28
CA GLN A 35 1.75 0.54 6.29
C GLN A 35 2.58 0.84 7.54
N ALA A 36 1.91 1.17 8.63
CA ALA A 36 2.47 1.17 9.97
C ALA A 36 1.85 0.02 10.80
N LEU A 37 1.82 0.16 12.12
CA LEU A 37 1.15 -0.81 13.00
C LEU A 37 -0.36 -0.56 13.17
N GLY A 38 -0.83 0.65 12.87
CA GLY A 38 -2.25 1.00 12.93
C GLY A 38 -2.97 0.63 11.63
N TRP A 39 -3.27 1.64 10.81
CA TRP A 39 -4.03 1.44 9.57
C TRP A 39 -3.35 0.46 8.60
N ASP A 40 -4.13 -0.49 8.09
CA ASP A 40 -3.74 -1.26 6.91
C ASP A 40 -3.88 -0.39 5.66
N ALA A 41 -2.78 -0.21 4.93
CA ALA A 41 -2.65 0.70 3.81
C ALA A 41 -3.61 0.36 2.66
N LEU A 42 -3.76 -0.92 2.31
CA LEU A 42 -4.67 -1.33 1.23
C LEU A 42 -6.13 -1.07 1.62
N THR A 43 -6.50 -1.39 2.87
CA THR A 43 -7.83 -1.12 3.41
C THR A 43 -8.12 0.37 3.47
N ALA A 44 -7.16 1.19 3.92
CA ALA A 44 -7.30 2.64 3.97
C ALA A 44 -7.53 3.24 2.56
N LEU A 45 -6.86 2.72 1.53
CA LEU A 45 -7.06 3.18 0.15
C LEU A 45 -8.41 2.79 -0.43
N VAL A 46 -9.00 1.66 -0.03
CA VAL A 46 -10.38 1.32 -0.41
C VAL A 46 -11.35 2.34 0.17
N VAL A 47 -11.18 2.70 1.44
CA VAL A 47 -11.99 3.75 2.09
C VAL A 47 -11.80 5.09 1.37
N ALA A 48 -10.56 5.47 1.07
CA ALA A 48 -10.26 6.69 0.34
C ALA A 48 -10.91 6.70 -1.05
N GLY A 49 -10.77 5.60 -1.80
CA GLY A 49 -11.32 5.46 -3.14
C GLY A 49 -12.84 5.53 -3.19
N ALA A 50 -13.53 5.09 -2.14
CA ALA A 50 -14.98 5.19 -2.00
C ALA A 50 -15.46 6.63 -1.70
N HIS A 51 -14.66 7.41 -0.97
CA HIS A 51 -15.02 8.78 -0.57
C HIS A 51 -14.60 9.84 -1.58
N ALA A 52 -13.58 9.57 -2.39
CA ALA A 52 -13.11 10.46 -3.44
C ALA A 52 -13.00 9.72 -4.79
N PRO A 53 -14.09 9.66 -5.56
CA PRO A 53 -14.08 9.11 -6.92
C PRO A 53 -13.04 9.83 -7.79
N GLY A 54 -12.25 9.07 -8.54
CA GLY A 54 -11.21 9.61 -9.43
C GLY A 54 -9.87 9.97 -8.76
N ILE A 55 -9.78 10.01 -7.43
CA ILE A 55 -8.50 10.27 -6.75
C ILE A 55 -7.48 9.19 -7.06
N ARG A 56 -6.22 9.58 -7.33
CA ARG A 56 -5.09 8.64 -7.51
C ARG A 56 -4.72 8.03 -6.17
N LEU A 57 -4.49 6.71 -6.14
CA LEU A 57 -4.25 5.95 -4.91
C LEU A 57 -2.90 5.24 -4.98
N GLY A 58 -2.10 5.28 -3.92
CA GLY A 58 -0.85 4.54 -3.86
C GLY A 58 -0.47 4.05 -2.48
N THR A 59 0.27 2.95 -2.37
CA THR A 59 0.84 2.50 -1.08
C THR A 59 2.29 2.95 -0.94
N ALA A 60 2.70 3.44 0.24
CA ALA A 60 4.05 3.94 0.50
C ALA A 60 4.63 3.45 1.84
N VAL A 61 4.86 2.15 2.06
CA VAL A 61 4.67 0.98 1.18
C VAL A 61 4.06 -0.18 1.96
N VAL A 62 3.60 -1.21 1.24
CA VAL A 62 3.24 -2.49 1.85
C VAL A 62 4.51 -3.32 2.08
N PRO A 63 4.80 -3.73 3.32
CA PRO A 63 5.97 -4.55 3.59
C PRO A 63 5.69 -5.99 3.15
N VAL A 64 6.63 -6.56 2.39
CA VAL A 64 6.43 -7.84 1.69
C VAL A 64 6.77 -9.06 2.54
N ARG A 65 7.62 -8.90 3.56
CA ARG A 65 8.12 -10.04 4.37
C ARG A 65 7.01 -10.67 5.22
N GLN A 66 5.97 -9.91 5.54
CA GLN A 66 4.82 -10.36 6.32
C GLN A 66 3.74 -11.03 5.45
N ARG A 67 3.87 -11.01 4.11
CA ARG A 67 2.80 -11.42 3.18
C ARG A 67 3.33 -12.28 2.05
N HIS A 68 2.76 -13.47 1.88
CA HIS A 68 3.04 -14.30 0.71
C HIS A 68 2.60 -13.58 -0.59
N PRO A 69 3.37 -13.65 -1.71
CA PRO A 69 3.05 -12.95 -2.96
C PRO A 69 1.66 -13.30 -3.53
N LEU A 70 1.20 -14.55 -3.39
CA LEU A 70 -0.18 -14.94 -3.75
C LEU A 70 -1.24 -14.12 -3.02
N LEU A 71 -1.06 -13.88 -1.71
CA LEU A 71 -2.00 -13.11 -0.92
C LEU A 71 -1.95 -11.63 -1.29
N LEU A 72 -0.75 -11.07 -1.46
CA LEU A 72 -0.61 -9.68 -1.85
C LEU A 72 -1.20 -9.41 -3.24
N ALA A 73 -1.04 -10.33 -4.20
CA ALA A 73 -1.67 -10.22 -5.51
C ALA A 73 -3.19 -10.16 -5.41
N GLY A 74 -3.81 -11.09 -4.65
CA GLY A 74 -5.25 -11.08 -4.42
C GLY A 74 -5.74 -9.80 -3.73
N GLN A 75 -5.00 -9.32 -2.73
CA GLN A 75 -5.31 -8.07 -2.04
C GLN A 75 -5.23 -6.87 -3.00
N ALA A 76 -4.16 -6.74 -3.77
CA ALA A 76 -3.97 -5.63 -4.69
C ALA A 76 -5.02 -5.60 -5.81
N LEU A 77 -5.35 -6.76 -6.39
CA LEU A 77 -6.41 -6.88 -7.39
C LEU A 77 -7.80 -6.60 -6.78
N SER A 78 -8.05 -6.98 -5.53
CA SER A 78 -9.28 -6.61 -4.83
C SER A 78 -9.41 -5.08 -4.68
N VAL A 79 -8.33 -4.39 -4.37
CA VAL A 79 -8.31 -2.91 -4.32
C VAL A 79 -8.51 -2.33 -5.71
N GLN A 80 -7.89 -2.89 -6.76
CA GLN A 80 -8.13 -2.47 -8.14
C GLN A 80 -9.62 -2.57 -8.50
N ALA A 81 -10.27 -3.70 -8.20
CA ALA A 81 -11.70 -3.88 -8.42
C ALA A 81 -12.54 -2.85 -7.65
N ALA A 82 -12.27 -2.68 -6.34
CA ALA A 82 -13.05 -1.79 -5.48
C ALA A 82 -12.87 -0.31 -5.82
N THR A 83 -11.71 0.06 -6.37
CA THR A 83 -11.39 1.46 -6.65
C THR A 83 -11.54 1.83 -8.12
N GLY A 84 -11.79 0.88 -9.03
CA GLY A 84 -11.85 1.17 -10.47
C GLY A 84 -10.46 1.34 -11.10
N ASN A 85 -9.55 0.42 -10.76
CA ASN A 85 -8.19 0.29 -11.30
C ASN A 85 -7.26 1.50 -11.02
N ARG A 86 -7.39 2.14 -9.85
CA ARG A 86 -6.65 3.38 -9.49
C ARG A 86 -5.42 3.16 -8.60
N LEU A 87 -5.15 1.93 -8.17
CA LEU A 87 -4.05 1.61 -7.27
C LEU A 87 -2.70 1.65 -7.99
N THR A 88 -1.73 2.35 -7.39
CA THR A 88 -0.29 2.11 -7.56
C THR A 88 0.22 1.34 -6.33
N LEU A 89 0.70 0.11 -6.55
CA LEU A 89 1.16 -0.76 -5.47
C LEU A 89 2.64 -0.48 -5.16
N GLY A 90 2.91 0.34 -4.15
CA GLY A 90 4.25 0.46 -3.58
C GLY A 90 4.53 -0.65 -2.57
N ILE A 91 5.65 -1.35 -2.74
CA ILE A 91 6.10 -2.45 -1.89
C ILE A 91 7.51 -2.22 -1.36
N GLY A 92 7.90 -2.89 -0.27
CA GLY A 92 9.27 -2.81 0.23
C GLY A 92 9.66 -3.91 1.20
N ALA A 93 10.96 -4.15 1.34
CA ALA A 93 11.51 -5.08 2.32
C ALA A 93 11.71 -4.40 3.68
N MET A 94 10.68 -3.74 4.21
CA MET A 94 10.72 -3.20 5.57
C MET A 94 10.46 -4.33 6.56
N THR A 95 11.51 -4.70 7.30
CA THR A 95 11.44 -5.65 8.40
C THR A 95 11.75 -4.91 9.69
N ALA A 96 10.74 -4.70 10.52
CA ALA A 96 10.98 -4.34 11.90
C ALA A 96 11.36 -5.61 12.68
N GLY A 97 12.40 -5.54 13.51
CA GLY A 97 12.82 -6.66 14.37
C GLY A 97 11.69 -7.23 15.22
N MET A 98 10.65 -6.43 15.49
CA MET A 98 9.43 -6.86 16.19
C MET A 98 8.70 -8.06 15.56
N PHE A 99 8.85 -8.28 14.24
CA PHE A 99 8.21 -9.41 13.57
C PHE A 99 9.03 -10.70 13.68
N GLY A 100 10.27 -10.65 14.14
CA GLY A 100 11.15 -11.82 14.24
C GLY A 100 11.45 -12.49 12.89
N LEU A 101 11.28 -11.78 11.78
CA LEU A 101 11.46 -12.34 10.43
C LEU A 101 12.91 -12.17 9.93
N PRO A 102 13.42 -13.13 9.13
CA PRO A 102 14.74 -13.02 8.52
C PRO A 102 14.89 -11.76 7.67
N THR A 103 16.00 -11.04 7.83
CA THR A 103 16.26 -9.75 7.16
C THR A 103 17.39 -9.84 6.13
N GLU A 104 18.02 -11.00 6.01
CA GLU A 104 19.20 -11.20 5.18
C GLU A 104 18.85 -11.16 3.68
N GLN A 105 19.84 -10.72 2.89
CA GLN A 105 19.79 -10.69 1.42
C GLN A 105 18.50 -10.03 0.87
N PRO A 106 18.13 -8.81 1.32
CA PRO A 106 16.85 -8.18 0.98
C PRO A 106 16.66 -8.01 -0.53
N VAL A 107 17.72 -7.69 -1.28
CA VAL A 107 17.68 -7.56 -2.75
C VAL A 107 17.36 -8.89 -3.43
N ARG A 108 17.95 -10.00 -2.96
CA ARG A 108 17.70 -11.34 -3.52
C ARG A 108 16.29 -11.81 -3.19
N TYR A 109 15.85 -11.58 -1.95
CA TYR A 109 14.48 -11.86 -1.54
C TYR A 109 13.47 -11.10 -2.39
N LEU A 110 13.65 -9.79 -2.58
CA LEU A 110 12.73 -8.98 -3.38
C LEU A 110 12.74 -9.34 -4.87
N ARG A 111 13.89 -9.70 -5.43
CA ARG A 111 13.96 -10.21 -6.81
C ARG A 111 13.12 -11.48 -6.97
N GLU A 112 13.23 -12.40 -6.02
CA GLU A 112 12.45 -13.64 -5.98
C GLU A 112 10.95 -13.36 -5.72
N TYR A 113 10.64 -12.39 -4.87
CA TYR A 113 9.26 -11.97 -4.60
C TYR A 113 8.60 -11.38 -5.85
N LEU A 114 9.31 -10.49 -6.55
CA LEU A 114 8.82 -9.82 -7.77
C LEU A 114 8.63 -10.80 -8.93
N SER A 115 9.50 -11.81 -9.07
CA SER A 115 9.32 -12.85 -10.10
C SER A 115 8.05 -13.68 -9.89
N ILE A 116 7.48 -13.67 -8.68
CA ILE A 116 6.22 -14.33 -8.37
C ILE A 116 5.05 -13.33 -8.43
N LEU A 117 5.18 -12.17 -7.78
CA LEU A 117 4.10 -11.19 -7.67
C LEU A 117 3.66 -10.63 -9.03
N LEU A 118 4.62 -10.24 -9.88
CA LEU A 118 4.29 -9.53 -11.12
C LEU A 118 3.48 -10.39 -12.12
N PRO A 119 3.82 -11.68 -12.37
CA PRO A 119 2.96 -12.58 -13.14
C PRO A 119 1.56 -12.74 -12.51
N LEU A 120 1.48 -12.93 -11.19
CA LEU A 120 0.20 -13.10 -10.51
C LEU A 120 -0.71 -11.88 -10.65
N LEU A 121 -0.16 -10.66 -10.60
CA LEU A 121 -0.93 -9.44 -10.84
C LEU A 121 -1.47 -9.34 -12.28
N ARG A 122 -0.81 -9.99 -13.24
CA ARG A 122 -1.26 -10.07 -14.65
C ARG A 122 -2.22 -11.24 -14.90
N GLY A 123 -2.58 -12.02 -13.89
CA GLY A 123 -3.39 -13.23 -14.06
C GLY A 123 -2.63 -14.42 -14.64
N GLU A 124 -1.30 -14.36 -14.68
CA GLU A 124 -0.47 -15.43 -15.20
C GLU A 124 -0.23 -16.51 -14.12
N PRO A 125 -0.26 -17.80 -14.49
CA PRO A 125 0.11 -18.88 -13.57
C PRO A 125 1.59 -18.79 -13.20
N VAL A 126 1.90 -19.09 -11.93
CA VAL A 126 3.27 -19.20 -11.44
C VAL A 126 3.54 -20.60 -10.91
N THR A 127 4.73 -21.10 -11.21
CA THR A 127 5.35 -22.24 -10.53
C THR A 127 6.78 -21.84 -10.24
N HIS A 128 7.07 -21.57 -8.97
CA HIS A 128 8.35 -21.04 -8.52
C HIS A 128 8.85 -21.84 -7.33
N THR A 129 10.12 -22.23 -7.36
CA THR A 129 10.82 -22.88 -6.24
C THR A 129 12.17 -22.21 -6.12
N GLY A 130 12.30 -21.30 -5.16
CA GLY A 130 13.53 -20.55 -4.93
C GLY A 130 14.09 -20.76 -3.53
N ARG A 131 15.02 -19.89 -3.14
CA ARG A 131 15.70 -20.01 -1.85
C ARG A 131 14.80 -19.56 -0.71
N PHE A 132 13.97 -18.55 -0.95
CA PHE A 132 13.18 -17.91 0.09
C PHE A 132 11.69 -18.23 -0.01
N LEU A 133 11.20 -18.49 -1.22
CA LEU A 133 9.79 -18.64 -1.53
C LEU A 133 9.58 -19.84 -2.46
N THR A 134 8.51 -20.57 -2.18
CA THR A 134 7.94 -21.57 -3.09
C THR A 134 6.49 -21.18 -3.31
N SER A 135 6.07 -21.07 -4.56
CA SER A 135 4.72 -20.62 -4.91
C SER A 135 4.22 -21.35 -6.15
N ILE A 136 3.02 -21.89 -6.06
CA ILE A 136 2.29 -22.49 -7.18
C ILE A 136 0.88 -21.94 -7.16
N GLY A 137 0.42 -21.37 -8.28
CA GLY A 137 -0.96 -20.91 -8.40
C GLY A 137 -1.13 -19.77 -9.39
N THR A 138 -2.36 -19.29 -9.46
CA THR A 138 -2.78 -18.15 -10.28
C THR A 138 -3.74 -17.32 -9.44
N VAL A 139 -3.74 -16.00 -9.65
CA VAL A 139 -4.75 -15.10 -9.06
C VAL A 139 -5.46 -14.41 -10.21
N GLU A 140 -6.77 -14.58 -10.30
CA GLU A 140 -7.58 -13.93 -11.32
C GLU A 140 -8.78 -13.24 -10.66
N LEU A 141 -9.03 -12.00 -11.06
CA LEU A 141 -10.21 -11.25 -10.64
C LEU A 141 -10.82 -10.54 -11.87
N PRO A 142 -12.11 -10.73 -12.17
CA PRO A 142 -12.73 -10.17 -13.38
C PRO A 142 -12.61 -8.65 -13.46
N ALA A 143 -12.44 -8.13 -14.67
CA ALA A 143 -12.41 -6.69 -14.99
C ALA A 143 -11.37 -5.86 -14.20
N THR A 144 -10.29 -6.50 -13.76
CA THR A 144 -9.16 -5.82 -13.10
C THR A 144 -7.95 -5.70 -14.01
N ALA A 145 -7.27 -4.56 -13.92
CA ALA A 145 -5.98 -4.35 -14.55
C ALA A 145 -4.86 -4.54 -13.51
N PRO A 146 -3.69 -5.07 -13.90
CA PRO A 146 -2.53 -5.11 -13.01
C PRO A 146 -2.17 -3.69 -12.55
N PRO A 147 -2.06 -3.41 -11.24
CA PRO A 147 -1.62 -2.11 -10.77
C PRO A 147 -0.13 -1.90 -11.12
N PRO A 148 0.31 -0.67 -11.43
CA PRO A 148 1.73 -0.36 -11.47
C PRO A 148 2.37 -0.68 -10.11
N VAL A 149 3.55 -1.27 -10.12
CA VAL A 149 4.30 -1.64 -8.92
C VAL A 149 5.49 -0.71 -8.77
N LEU A 150 5.65 -0.11 -7.60
CA LEU A 150 6.83 0.68 -7.25
C LEU A 150 7.58 0.03 -6.10
N LEU A 151 8.90 0.07 -6.13
CA LEU A 151 9.74 -0.51 -5.08
C LEU A 151 10.32 0.57 -4.16
N ALA A 152 10.19 0.41 -2.86
CA ALA A 152 10.91 1.22 -1.89
C ALA A 152 12.41 0.96 -2.01
N ALA A 153 13.18 2.00 -2.35
CA ALA A 153 14.60 1.84 -2.66
C ALA A 153 15.41 3.08 -2.25
N LEU A 154 16.50 2.86 -1.51
CA LEU A 154 17.44 3.90 -1.10
C LEU A 154 18.89 3.56 -1.53
N GLY A 155 19.31 2.31 -1.29
CA GLY A 155 20.64 1.83 -1.65
C GLY A 155 20.80 1.50 -3.14
N PRO A 156 22.03 1.56 -3.70
CA PRO A 156 22.28 1.37 -5.14
C PRO A 156 21.71 0.08 -5.71
N ALA A 157 21.90 -1.06 -5.02
CA ALA A 157 21.41 -2.36 -5.49
C ALA A 157 19.87 -2.41 -5.55
N MET A 158 19.19 -1.75 -4.60
CA MET A 158 17.73 -1.70 -4.58
C MET A 158 17.19 -0.75 -5.64
N LEU A 159 17.85 0.39 -5.87
CA LEU A 159 17.50 1.35 -6.93
C LEU A 159 17.63 0.72 -8.32
N ARG A 160 18.70 -0.06 -8.57
CA ARG A 160 18.85 -0.82 -9.81
C ARG A 160 17.80 -1.91 -9.96
N LEU A 161 17.45 -2.61 -8.87
CA LEU A 161 16.35 -3.58 -8.90
C LEU A 161 15.02 -2.90 -9.25
N ALA A 162 14.72 -1.76 -8.61
CA ALA A 162 13.52 -0.98 -8.88
C ALA A 162 13.44 -0.54 -10.35
N GLY A 163 14.53 0.04 -10.90
CA GLY A 163 14.55 0.44 -12.30
C GLY A 163 14.36 -0.74 -13.27
N SER A 164 15.04 -1.86 -13.02
CA SER A 164 15.04 -3.00 -13.95
C SER A 164 13.80 -3.90 -13.88
N SER A 165 13.07 -3.92 -12.77
CA SER A 165 12.05 -4.95 -12.49
C SER A 165 10.67 -4.40 -12.10
N THR A 166 10.54 -3.10 -11.84
CA THR A 166 9.26 -2.48 -11.45
C THR A 166 8.97 -1.22 -12.30
N ASP A 167 7.82 -0.59 -12.12
CA ASP A 167 7.45 0.64 -12.85
C ASP A 167 8.18 1.89 -12.31
N GLY A 168 9.06 1.69 -11.32
CA GLY A 168 9.89 2.72 -10.70
C GLY A 168 10.03 2.53 -9.18
N ALA A 169 10.26 3.61 -8.47
CA ALA A 169 10.63 3.57 -7.05
C ALA A 169 9.90 4.61 -6.18
N ILE A 170 9.84 4.32 -4.88
CA ILE A 170 9.40 5.25 -3.84
C ILE A 170 10.55 5.45 -2.85
N THR A 171 10.82 6.71 -2.49
CA THR A 171 11.79 7.06 -1.44
C THR A 171 11.10 7.79 -0.29
N TRP A 172 11.56 7.57 0.93
CA TRP A 172 11.08 8.29 2.11
C TRP A 172 12.25 9.02 2.77
N MET A 173 12.04 10.27 3.20
CA MET A 173 13.05 11.09 3.89
C MET A 173 14.37 11.20 3.13
N THR A 174 14.28 11.27 1.79
CA THR A 174 15.44 11.45 0.91
C THR A 174 15.46 12.88 0.40
N GLY A 175 16.50 13.62 0.77
CA GLY A 175 16.62 15.02 0.41
C GLY A 175 16.89 15.26 -1.08
N PRO A 176 16.57 16.45 -1.59
CA PRO A 176 16.73 16.84 -2.99
C PRO A 176 18.12 16.61 -3.59
N ARG A 177 19.23 16.82 -2.86
CA ARG A 177 20.59 16.58 -3.39
C ARG A 177 20.80 15.10 -3.67
N THR A 178 20.38 14.23 -2.74
CA THR A 178 20.45 12.78 -2.90
C THR A 178 19.48 12.27 -3.98
N LEU A 179 18.30 12.88 -4.11
CA LEU A 179 17.37 12.56 -5.19
C LEU A 179 18.03 12.80 -6.57
N GLU A 180 18.59 13.98 -6.77
CA GLU A 180 19.21 14.42 -8.03
C GLU A 180 20.50 13.67 -8.36
N SER A 181 21.40 13.52 -7.38
CA SER A 181 22.75 12.99 -7.62
C SER A 181 22.86 11.46 -7.54
N HIS A 182 21.91 10.79 -6.88
CA HIS A 182 22.02 9.35 -6.58
C HIS A 182 20.77 8.56 -7.01
N VAL A 183 19.58 8.94 -6.54
CA VAL A 183 18.35 8.15 -6.78
C VAL A 183 17.93 8.15 -8.25
N VAL A 184 17.72 9.34 -8.81
CA VAL A 184 17.16 9.51 -10.16
C VAL A 184 18.08 8.92 -11.24
N PRO A 185 19.41 9.16 -11.22
CA PRO A 185 20.32 8.56 -12.20
C PRO A 185 20.32 7.03 -12.15
N LEU A 186 20.43 6.43 -10.97
CA LEU A 186 20.55 4.97 -10.83
C LEU A 186 19.28 4.22 -11.26
N ILE A 187 18.09 4.76 -10.99
CA ILE A 187 16.84 4.15 -11.44
C ILE A 187 16.72 4.27 -12.95
N ARG A 188 16.99 5.47 -13.51
CA ARG A 188 16.87 5.71 -14.96
C ARG A 188 17.86 4.87 -15.78
N GLU A 189 19.09 4.70 -15.28
CA GLU A 189 20.10 3.85 -15.92
C GLU A 189 19.63 2.39 -16.02
N ALA A 190 18.95 1.89 -14.99
CA ALA A 190 18.47 0.50 -14.95
C ALA A 190 17.11 0.29 -15.64
N ALA A 191 16.37 1.35 -15.93
CA ALA A 191 14.99 1.25 -16.40
C ALA A 191 14.89 1.15 -17.93
N PRO A 192 14.13 0.19 -18.47
CA PRO A 192 13.93 0.05 -19.92
C PRO A 192 13.00 1.13 -20.52
N ALA A 193 12.25 1.83 -19.66
CA ALA A 193 11.34 2.91 -20.02
C ALA A 193 11.38 3.98 -18.91
N PRO A 194 10.90 5.22 -19.16
CA PRO A 194 10.90 6.28 -18.15
C PRO A 194 10.20 5.84 -16.84
N PRO A 195 10.93 5.74 -15.71
CA PRO A 195 10.39 5.21 -14.47
C PRO A 195 9.56 6.25 -13.70
N ARG A 196 8.57 5.81 -12.93
CA ARG A 196 7.90 6.64 -11.92
C ARG A 196 8.74 6.71 -10.66
N ILE A 197 9.18 7.91 -10.29
CA ILE A 197 9.99 8.15 -9.09
C ILE A 197 9.18 9.03 -8.15
N VAL A 198 8.79 8.46 -7.02
CA VAL A 198 7.99 9.12 -6.00
C VAL A 198 8.89 9.45 -4.80
N ALA A 199 8.97 10.72 -4.42
CA ALA A 199 9.67 11.12 -3.19
C ALA A 199 8.68 11.54 -2.12
N GLY A 200 8.79 10.97 -0.92
CA GLY A 200 8.02 11.37 0.24
C GLY A 200 8.87 12.06 1.29
N LEU A 201 8.39 13.20 1.77
CA LEU A 201 9.01 14.00 2.84
C LEU A 201 7.93 14.51 3.81
N PRO A 202 8.26 14.65 5.10
CA PRO A 202 7.44 15.45 6.01
C PRO A 202 7.39 16.91 5.54
N VAL A 203 6.19 17.50 5.58
CA VAL A 203 5.96 18.90 5.22
C VAL A 203 5.13 19.58 6.31
N CYS A 204 5.54 20.76 6.75
CA CYS A 204 4.80 21.54 7.75
C CYS A 204 4.87 23.04 7.41
N VAL A 205 3.72 23.64 7.10
CA VAL A 205 3.56 25.09 7.01
C VAL A 205 3.31 25.64 8.42
N THR A 206 4.30 26.33 8.99
CA THR A 206 4.28 26.83 10.37
C THR A 206 5.16 28.06 10.55
N GLY A 207 4.87 28.84 11.59
CA GLY A 207 5.79 29.88 12.09
C GLY A 207 6.77 29.36 13.16
N ASP A 208 6.56 28.15 13.68
CA ASP A 208 7.41 27.51 14.68
C ASP A 208 8.21 26.36 14.05
N GLU A 209 9.25 26.72 13.29
CA GLU A 209 10.09 25.72 12.63
C GLU A 209 10.82 24.81 13.63
N ALA A 210 11.28 25.38 14.74
CA ALA A 210 12.04 24.64 15.75
C ALA A 210 11.16 23.56 16.41
N GLY A 211 9.94 23.92 16.83
CA GLY A 211 9.00 22.96 17.39
C GLY A 211 8.55 21.91 16.38
N ALA A 212 8.30 22.28 15.12
CA ALA A 212 7.97 21.31 14.08
C ALA A 212 9.11 20.30 13.84
N ARG A 213 10.36 20.77 13.76
CA ARG A 213 11.53 19.88 13.63
C ARG A 213 11.71 18.98 14.85
N SER A 214 11.45 19.49 16.06
CA SER A 214 11.47 18.67 17.29
C SER A 214 10.46 17.53 17.23
N ARG A 215 9.20 17.82 16.82
CA ARG A 215 8.14 16.79 16.67
C ARG A 215 8.51 15.75 15.60
N ILE A 216 9.16 16.16 14.52
CA ILE A 216 9.63 15.23 13.47
C ILE A 216 10.76 14.33 14.00
N THR A 217 11.69 14.88 14.79
CA THR A 217 12.75 14.10 15.44
C THR A 217 12.17 13.07 16.41
N GLU A 218 11.18 13.45 17.22
CA GLU A 218 10.51 12.51 18.13
C GLU A 218 9.85 11.36 17.36
N ARG A 219 9.15 11.68 16.28
CA ARG A 219 8.39 10.67 15.51
C ARG A 219 9.27 9.77 14.65
N PHE A 220 10.30 10.34 14.01
CA PHE A 220 11.07 9.66 12.97
C PHE A 220 12.56 9.50 13.29
N GLY A 221 13.04 10.00 14.44
CA GLY A 221 14.47 9.98 14.79
C GLY A 221 15.10 8.58 14.75
N MET A 222 14.32 7.55 15.14
CA MET A 222 14.74 6.15 15.02
C MET A 222 15.03 5.70 13.59
N ALA A 223 14.34 6.27 12.59
CA ALA A 223 14.61 5.97 11.19
C ALA A 223 16.03 6.43 10.80
N GLY A 224 16.54 7.52 11.38
CA GLY A 224 17.92 7.97 11.16
C GLY A 224 18.99 6.98 11.63
N GLN A 225 18.64 6.00 12.46
CA GLN A 225 19.53 4.93 12.95
C GLN A 225 19.51 3.69 12.05
N VAL A 226 18.55 3.59 11.13
CA VAL A 226 18.48 2.48 10.18
C VAL A 226 19.54 2.72 9.10
N PRO A 227 20.44 1.76 8.82
CA PRO A 227 21.59 1.97 7.93
C PRO A 227 21.25 2.56 6.56
N GLU A 228 20.15 2.12 5.95
CA GLU A 228 19.71 2.60 4.64
C GLU A 228 19.28 4.07 4.66
N TYR A 229 18.59 4.50 5.72
CA TYR A 229 18.20 5.90 5.91
C TYR A 229 19.40 6.76 6.31
N ARG A 230 20.26 6.27 7.21
CA ARG A 230 21.51 6.94 7.58
C ARG A 230 22.35 7.26 6.35
N ALA A 231 22.53 6.28 5.45
CA ALA A 231 23.33 6.45 4.24
C ALA A 231 22.77 7.51 3.27
N VAL A 232 21.45 7.73 3.20
CA VAL A 232 20.88 8.82 2.37
C VAL A 232 20.98 10.17 3.08
N LEU A 233 20.83 10.21 4.41
CA LEU A 233 21.03 11.43 5.20
C LEU A 233 22.49 11.89 5.18
N ASP A 234 23.46 10.97 5.17
CA ASP A 234 24.89 11.27 5.03
C ASP A 234 25.20 11.91 3.68
N ARG A 235 24.59 11.42 2.59
CA ARG A 235 24.72 12.02 1.24
C ARG A 235 24.15 13.43 1.19
N GLU A 236 23.11 13.70 1.97
CA GLU A 236 22.54 15.04 2.09
C GLU A 236 23.41 15.96 2.97
N GLY A 237 24.26 15.39 3.83
CA GLY A 237 25.11 16.12 4.77
C GLY A 237 24.35 16.58 6.01
N VAL A 238 23.34 15.82 6.44
CA VAL A 238 22.46 16.21 7.57
C VAL A 238 22.53 15.21 8.72
N THR A 239 22.08 15.63 9.91
CA THR A 239 22.19 14.81 11.12
C THR A 239 21.00 13.86 11.28
N GLY A 240 19.81 14.27 10.87
CA GLY A 240 18.62 13.44 11.06
C GLY A 240 17.47 13.75 10.10
N PRO A 241 16.38 12.98 10.21
CA PRO A 241 15.19 13.14 9.37
C PRO A 241 14.54 14.53 9.43
N ALA A 242 14.64 15.22 10.55
CA ALA A 242 14.10 16.57 10.69
C ALA A 242 14.80 17.59 9.80
N ASP A 243 16.05 17.35 9.40
CA ASP A 243 16.83 18.27 8.58
C ASP A 243 16.43 18.23 7.11
N VAL A 244 15.92 17.09 6.62
CA VAL A 244 15.39 16.96 5.25
C VAL A 244 13.91 17.31 5.13
N ALA A 245 13.21 17.49 6.25
CA ALA A 245 11.82 17.90 6.24
C ALA A 245 11.63 19.32 5.68
N ILE A 246 10.51 19.53 4.99
CA ILE A 246 10.14 20.82 4.44
C ILE A 246 9.31 21.56 5.48
N VAL A 247 9.93 22.48 6.21
CA VAL A 247 9.31 23.21 7.32
C VAL A 247 9.56 24.69 7.13
N GLY A 248 8.53 25.51 7.31
CA GLY A 248 8.61 26.97 7.21
C GLY A 248 7.25 27.60 6.91
N ASP A 249 7.23 28.88 6.57
CA ASP A 249 6.04 29.55 6.06
C ASP A 249 5.64 29.06 4.64
N GLU A 250 4.51 29.57 4.14
CA GLU A 250 3.99 29.18 2.83
C GLU A 250 4.99 29.41 1.69
N GLU A 251 5.74 30.52 1.72
CA GLU A 251 6.71 30.84 0.68
C GLU A 251 7.90 29.89 0.71
N THR A 252 8.43 29.61 1.91
CA THR A 252 9.53 28.69 2.14
C THR A 252 9.17 27.28 1.70
N VAL A 253 7.99 26.79 2.10
CA VAL A 253 7.48 25.48 1.68
C VAL A 253 7.27 25.43 0.17
N ALA A 254 6.65 26.44 -0.43
CA ALA A 254 6.45 26.50 -1.88
C ALA A 254 7.77 26.47 -2.66
N ARG A 255 8.79 27.21 -2.20
CA ARG A 255 10.12 27.23 -2.81
C ARG A 255 10.80 25.87 -2.71
N ALA A 256 10.69 25.19 -1.57
CA ALA A 256 11.24 23.85 -1.37
C ALA A 256 10.54 22.81 -2.27
N VAL A 257 9.20 22.87 -2.40
CA VAL A 257 8.45 21.97 -3.30
C VAL A 257 8.84 22.19 -4.76
N ARG A 258 8.99 23.45 -5.22
CA ARG A 258 9.48 23.75 -6.57
C ARG A 258 10.90 23.23 -6.82
N ARG A 259 11.77 23.28 -5.81
CA ARG A 259 13.13 22.71 -5.91
C ARG A 259 13.10 21.20 -6.18
N LEU A 260 12.12 20.47 -5.64
CA LEU A 260 11.98 19.04 -5.92
C LEU A 260 11.69 18.75 -7.39
N GLU A 261 10.97 19.64 -8.10
CA GLU A 261 10.70 19.44 -9.53
C GLU A 261 11.98 19.38 -10.36
N GLY A 262 13.01 20.14 -9.98
CA GLY A 262 14.31 20.16 -10.64
C GLY A 262 15.14 18.89 -10.45
N THR A 263 14.80 18.05 -9.47
CA THR A 263 15.56 16.82 -9.17
C THR A 263 15.30 15.68 -10.18
N GLY A 264 14.21 15.78 -10.96
CA GLY A 264 13.81 14.75 -11.92
C GLY A 264 12.90 13.66 -11.37
N ILE A 265 12.38 13.81 -10.15
CA ILE A 265 11.29 12.95 -9.65
C ILE A 265 9.99 13.22 -10.43
N THR A 266 9.12 12.21 -10.50
CA THR A 266 7.85 12.33 -11.23
C THR A 266 6.70 12.77 -10.33
N GLU A 267 6.76 12.43 -9.03
CA GLU A 267 5.71 12.72 -8.07
C GLU A 267 6.29 13.01 -6.68
N PHE A 268 5.70 14.00 -6.00
CA PHE A 268 5.97 14.32 -4.61
C PHE A 268 4.81 13.86 -3.72
N ALA A 269 5.09 12.94 -2.81
CA ALA A 269 4.14 12.44 -1.81
C ALA A 269 4.40 13.14 -0.46
N ALA A 270 3.87 14.35 -0.31
CA ALA A 270 4.00 15.15 0.89
C ALA A 270 3.33 14.46 2.09
N ALA A 271 3.93 14.46 3.27
CA ALA A 271 3.24 14.10 4.50
C ALA A 271 3.00 15.35 5.35
N PRO A 272 1.79 15.96 5.28
CA PRO A 272 1.47 17.09 6.13
C PRO A 272 1.58 16.72 7.60
N PHE A 273 2.49 17.38 8.30
CA PHE A 273 2.83 17.12 9.69
C PHE A 273 2.53 18.36 10.54
N GLY A 274 2.46 18.18 11.86
CA GLY A 274 2.09 19.26 12.78
C GLY A 274 0.68 19.11 13.34
N ASP A 275 0.17 20.17 13.95
CA ASP A 275 -1.19 20.23 14.48
C ASP A 275 -2.25 20.31 13.36
N PRO A 276 -3.55 20.19 13.68
CA PRO A 276 -4.61 20.23 12.65
C PRO A 276 -4.65 21.52 11.81
N ILE A 277 -4.23 22.67 12.35
CA ILE A 277 -4.16 23.94 11.62
C ILE A 277 -2.98 23.93 10.65
N GLU A 278 -1.79 23.55 11.13
CA GLU A 278 -0.58 23.41 10.31
C GLU A 278 -0.81 22.42 9.16
N GLN A 279 -1.42 21.28 9.45
CA GLN A 279 -1.77 20.26 8.47
C GLN A 279 -2.76 20.76 7.41
N ARG A 280 -3.78 21.54 7.80
CA ARG A 280 -4.72 22.16 6.85
C ARG A 280 -4.03 23.19 5.97
N ARG A 281 -3.26 24.12 6.55
CA ARG A 281 -2.48 25.12 5.80
C ARG A 281 -1.55 24.47 4.79
N THR A 282 -0.84 23.43 5.22
CA THR A 282 0.06 22.64 4.36
C THR A 282 -0.71 22.01 3.21
N THR A 283 -1.86 21.39 3.48
CA THR A 283 -2.66 20.73 2.43
C THR A 283 -3.22 21.75 1.44
N THR A 284 -3.71 22.90 1.91
CA THR A 284 -4.19 24.00 1.05
C THR A 284 -3.08 24.49 0.11
N LEU A 285 -1.90 24.78 0.65
CA LEU A 285 -0.76 25.22 -0.16
C LEU A 285 -0.39 24.17 -1.24
N LEU A 286 -0.36 22.89 -0.87
CA LEU A 286 -0.05 21.82 -1.82
C LEU A 286 -1.08 21.74 -2.96
N ARG A 287 -2.37 21.99 -2.67
CA ARG A 287 -3.43 22.08 -3.69
C ARG A 287 -3.23 23.25 -4.63
N GLU A 288 -2.89 24.42 -4.09
CA GLU A 288 -2.60 25.62 -4.90
C GLU A 288 -1.39 25.39 -5.82
N LEU A 289 -0.34 24.76 -5.31
CA LEU A 289 0.83 24.39 -6.12
C LEU A 289 0.50 23.37 -7.21
N ALA A 290 -0.41 22.43 -6.94
CA ALA A 290 -0.85 21.45 -7.93
C ALA A 290 -1.74 22.08 -9.01
N SER A 291 -2.63 23.01 -8.65
CA SER A 291 -3.58 23.66 -9.57
C SER A 291 -2.95 24.78 -10.41
N ALA A 292 -1.91 25.45 -9.90
CA ALA A 292 -1.17 26.50 -10.62
C ALA A 292 -0.38 25.97 -11.84
N ARG A 293 -0.36 24.64 -12.07
CA ARG A 293 0.32 24.04 -13.22
C ARG A 293 -0.56 24.18 -14.47
N PRO A 294 0.01 24.64 -15.61
CA PRO A 294 -0.69 24.55 -16.88
C PRO A 294 -1.02 23.09 -17.17
N VAL A 295 -2.27 22.83 -17.54
CA VAL A 295 -2.73 21.49 -17.95
C VAL A 295 -2.00 21.12 -19.24
N THR A 296 -0.86 20.45 -19.13
CA THR A 296 -0.30 19.71 -20.26
C THR A 296 -1.25 18.55 -20.54
N HIS A 297 -2.11 18.71 -21.55
CA HIS A 297 -2.86 17.60 -22.11
C HIS A 297 -1.87 16.49 -22.51
N SER A 298 -1.80 15.43 -21.69
CA SER A 298 -1.11 14.20 -22.10
C SER A 298 -1.80 13.74 -23.37
N GLN A 299 -1.05 13.72 -24.47
CA GLN A 299 -1.53 13.25 -25.76
C GLN A 299 -2.26 11.92 -25.57
N ALA A 300 -3.54 11.93 -25.92
CA ALA A 300 -4.32 10.72 -26.05
C ALA A 300 -3.50 9.70 -26.83
N ARG A 301 -3.28 8.54 -26.23
CA ARG A 301 -2.73 7.37 -26.90
C ARG A 301 -3.55 7.14 -28.17
N ARG A 302 -3.02 7.56 -29.32
CA ARG A 302 -3.55 7.15 -30.63
C ARG A 302 -3.27 5.67 -30.75
N GLY A 303 -4.33 4.87 -30.70
CA GLY A 303 -4.25 3.45 -31.03
C GLY A 303 -3.68 3.25 -32.44
N PRO A 304 -2.97 2.14 -32.69
CA PRO A 304 -2.41 1.84 -34.00
C PRO A 304 -3.54 1.35 -34.89
N ASN A 305 -4.26 2.26 -35.56
CA ASN A 305 -4.96 1.95 -36.80
C ASN A 305 -5.35 3.25 -37.53
N GLY A 306 -4.35 3.81 -38.21
CA GLY A 306 -4.59 4.76 -39.29
C GLY A 306 -5.20 4.04 -40.49
N ARG A 307 -6.52 3.92 -40.53
CA ARG A 307 -7.27 3.75 -41.78
C ARG A 307 -8.44 4.71 -41.81
N ARG A 308 -8.31 5.72 -42.68
CA ARG A 308 -9.39 6.63 -43.07
C ARG A 308 -10.49 5.80 -43.75
N GLN A 309 -11.66 5.66 -43.12
CA GLN A 309 -12.87 5.28 -43.85
C GLN A 309 -13.42 6.53 -44.56
N ARG A 310 -13.47 6.43 -45.88
CA ARG A 310 -14.15 7.37 -46.77
C ARG A 310 -15.65 7.31 -46.47
N THR A 311 -16.25 8.47 -46.22
CA THR A 311 -17.70 8.68 -46.21
C THR A 311 -18.28 8.37 -47.60
N GLY A 312 -19.15 7.38 -47.67
CA GLY A 312 -19.91 7.02 -48.86
C GLY A 312 -21.37 6.76 -48.50
N LYS A 313 -22.21 7.69 -48.97
CA LYS A 313 -23.66 7.66 -49.27
C LYS A 313 -24.53 6.54 -48.70
N GLY A 314 -25.63 6.98 -48.11
CA GLY A 314 -26.62 6.18 -47.40
C GLY A 314 -27.35 5.14 -48.23
N LEU A 315 -27.90 4.18 -47.49
CA LEU A 315 -28.98 3.28 -47.89
C LEU A 315 -29.81 2.95 -46.65
N THR A 316 -31.11 3.01 -46.86
CA THR A 316 -32.30 2.86 -46.01
C THR A 316 -32.30 1.56 -45.16
N PRO A 317 -32.89 1.52 -43.96
CA PRO A 317 -33.07 0.27 -43.23
C PRO A 317 -34.25 -0.52 -43.81
N VAL A 318 -33.98 -1.75 -44.25
CA VAL A 318 -34.99 -2.74 -44.62
C VAL A 318 -35.46 -3.44 -43.35
N LEU A 319 -36.74 -3.25 -43.03
CA LEU A 319 -37.55 -4.10 -42.16
C LEU A 319 -37.84 -5.45 -42.83
N CYS A 320 -37.77 -6.56 -42.09
CA CYS A 320 -38.71 -7.71 -42.15
C CYS A 320 -38.39 -8.74 -41.03
N PRO A 321 -39.27 -9.70 -40.68
CA PRO A 321 -40.25 -9.52 -39.60
C PRO A 321 -40.25 -10.65 -38.54
N MET A 322 -41.05 -10.37 -37.49
CA MET A 322 -41.70 -11.24 -36.51
C MET A 322 -41.56 -12.77 -36.60
N GLN A 323 -41.32 -13.40 -35.44
CA GLN A 323 -42.28 -14.39 -34.91
C GLN A 323 -42.53 -14.16 -33.41
N ALA A 324 -43.82 -14.19 -33.07
CA ALA A 324 -44.39 -13.99 -31.76
C ALA A 324 -44.42 -15.29 -30.96
N ASN A 325 -44.41 -15.19 -29.62
CA ASN A 325 -45.32 -16.01 -28.85
C ASN A 325 -45.84 -15.25 -27.63
N THR A 326 -47.13 -15.36 -27.44
CA THR A 326 -48.00 -14.61 -26.53
C THR A 326 -48.24 -15.35 -25.22
N ALA A 327 -48.31 -14.64 -24.10
CA ALA A 327 -49.24 -14.94 -23.02
C ALA A 327 -49.58 -13.67 -22.24
N ARG A 328 -50.87 -13.32 -22.24
CA ARG A 328 -51.56 -12.30 -21.43
C ARG A 328 -51.58 -12.78 -19.96
N SER A 329 -51.75 -11.98 -18.90
CA SER A 329 -52.76 -10.95 -18.64
C SER A 329 -52.47 -10.28 -17.28
N GLY A 330 -52.71 -8.96 -17.15
CA GLY A 330 -52.68 -8.19 -15.88
C GLY A 330 -53.95 -8.39 -15.02
N PRO A 331 -54.39 -7.41 -14.18
CA PRO A 331 -53.78 -6.14 -13.79
C PRO A 331 -53.71 -5.88 -12.26
N SER A 332 -53.01 -4.82 -11.87
CA SER A 332 -53.05 -4.20 -10.53
C SER A 332 -54.30 -3.34 -10.33
N PRO A 333 -54.69 -3.04 -9.08
CA PRO A 333 -55.14 -1.68 -8.76
C PRO A 333 -54.44 -1.09 -7.53
N ALA A 334 -54.58 0.23 -7.44
CA ALA A 334 -53.99 1.13 -6.47
C ALA A 334 -54.83 1.30 -5.20
N GLY A 335 -54.22 1.88 -4.16
CA GLY A 335 -54.90 2.74 -3.18
C GLY A 335 -54.91 2.24 -1.73
N GLY A 336 -54.53 3.10 -0.78
CA GLY A 336 -54.93 2.95 0.63
C GLY A 336 -53.90 3.43 1.65
N GLN A 337 -54.23 4.51 2.34
CA GLN A 337 -53.49 5.16 3.43
C GLN A 337 -53.31 4.27 4.68
N ALA A 338 -52.25 4.58 5.45
CA ALA A 338 -52.04 4.24 6.87
C ALA A 338 -53.16 4.85 7.78
N PRO A 339 -53.26 4.61 9.12
CA PRO A 339 -52.26 4.08 10.07
C PRO A 339 -52.81 3.10 11.15
N ASN A 340 -51.94 2.48 11.97
CA ASN A 340 -51.80 2.73 13.42
C ASN A 340 -50.97 1.64 14.13
N ARG A 341 -50.37 2.05 15.25
CA ARG A 341 -49.43 1.37 16.17
C ARG A 341 -49.97 0.08 16.81
N ALA A 342 -49.08 -0.90 17.03
CA ALA A 342 -48.88 -1.60 18.31
C ALA A 342 -47.63 -2.52 18.27
N THR A 343 -46.63 -2.22 19.10
CA THR A 343 -45.51 -3.08 19.55
C THR A 343 -45.98 -4.11 20.61
N PRO A 344 -45.12 -4.98 21.17
CA PRO A 344 -44.12 -5.89 20.58
C PRO A 344 -44.32 -7.34 21.08
N GLN A 345 -43.88 -8.37 20.36
CA GLN A 345 -43.80 -9.73 20.93
C GLN A 345 -42.40 -10.33 20.83
N LEU A 346 -41.85 -10.55 22.02
CA LEU A 346 -40.76 -11.45 22.37
C LEU A 346 -40.97 -12.83 21.74
N TRP A 347 -39.96 -13.34 21.04
CA TRP A 347 -39.86 -14.77 20.75
C TRP A 347 -38.54 -15.30 21.32
N THR A 348 -38.74 -16.25 22.22
CA THR A 348 -37.76 -16.94 23.04
C THR A 348 -36.95 -17.96 22.23
N THR A 349 -35.73 -18.17 22.71
CA THR A 349 -34.79 -19.22 22.35
C THR A 349 -35.39 -20.62 22.49
N ARG A 350 -35.25 -21.48 21.45
CA ARG A 350 -34.72 -22.86 21.53
C ARG A 350 -34.82 -23.63 20.21
N ARG A 351 -33.81 -24.50 20.02
CA ARG A 351 -33.63 -25.63 19.07
C ARG A 351 -33.03 -25.31 17.70
N ILE A 352 -31.71 -25.18 17.72
CA ILE A 352 -30.81 -25.65 16.66
C ILE A 352 -30.58 -27.15 16.91
N ASP A 353 -31.04 -28.00 16.00
CA ASP A 353 -30.51 -29.35 15.75
C ASP A 353 -31.20 -29.94 14.51
N ARG A 354 -30.52 -29.89 13.35
CA ARG A 354 -30.34 -31.00 12.38
C ARG A 354 -29.87 -30.50 11.01
N CYS A 355 -28.96 -31.30 10.44
CA CYS A 355 -28.47 -31.35 9.05
C CYS A 355 -27.25 -30.49 8.71
N HIS A 356 -26.04 -31.03 8.96
CA HIS A 356 -25.13 -31.49 7.89
C HIS A 356 -23.91 -32.20 8.50
N ALA A 357 -24.02 -33.51 8.74
CA ALA A 357 -22.90 -34.38 9.09
C ALA A 357 -22.81 -35.51 8.05
N LEU A 358 -22.06 -35.26 6.98
CA LEU A 358 -21.62 -36.28 6.02
C LEU A 358 -20.29 -35.82 5.41
N ARG A 359 -19.18 -36.31 6.02
CA ARG A 359 -17.88 -36.70 5.42
C ARG A 359 -16.77 -36.51 6.45
N ASN A 360 -16.55 -37.56 7.24
CA ASN A 360 -15.23 -37.96 7.73
C ASN A 360 -15.37 -39.39 8.26
N ARG A 361 -15.14 -40.35 7.35
CA ARG A 361 -14.90 -41.76 7.68
C ARG A 361 -13.81 -42.23 6.72
N CYS A 362 -12.57 -42.15 7.17
CA CYS A 362 -11.44 -42.97 6.72
C CYS A 362 -10.22 -42.65 7.60
N ALA A 363 -9.55 -43.71 8.07
CA ALA A 363 -8.26 -43.75 8.78
C ALA A 363 -8.26 -43.52 10.30
N MET A 364 -8.87 -44.44 11.06
CA MET A 364 -8.45 -44.84 12.41
C MET A 364 -8.88 -46.29 12.64
N GLU A 365 -8.30 -47.24 11.90
CA GLU A 365 -8.51 -48.67 12.15
C GLU A 365 -7.39 -49.52 11.51
N GLU A 366 -6.16 -49.33 11.97
CA GLU A 366 -5.06 -50.29 11.76
C GLU A 366 -3.91 -49.92 12.71
N CYS A 367 -3.94 -50.41 13.96
CA CYS A 367 -2.74 -50.86 14.68
C CYS A 367 -3.06 -51.40 16.09
N THR A 368 -3.81 -52.50 16.19
CA THR A 368 -3.83 -53.33 17.40
C THR A 368 -3.79 -54.80 17.02
N ARG A 369 -2.58 -55.34 16.86
CA ARG A 369 -2.14 -56.70 17.28
C ARG A 369 -0.71 -56.95 16.80
N GLY A 370 0.18 -57.25 17.74
CA GLY A 370 1.54 -57.71 17.42
C GLY A 370 2.56 -57.36 18.50
N GLN A 371 2.44 -57.97 19.68
CA GLN A 371 3.51 -57.98 20.69
C GLN A 371 4.68 -58.82 20.18
N HIS A 372 5.90 -58.28 20.21
CA HIS A 372 7.10 -59.03 20.59
C HIS A 372 8.15 -58.11 21.21
N THR A 373 8.84 -58.68 22.19
CA THR A 373 9.67 -58.08 23.24
C THR A 373 11.07 -57.66 22.76
N LYS A 374 11.61 -56.54 23.28
CA LYS A 374 12.86 -56.48 24.08
C LYS A 374 13.40 -55.05 24.33
N ARG A 375 13.78 -54.88 25.61
CA ARG A 375 14.83 -54.05 26.22
C ARG A 375 14.65 -52.53 26.39
N VAL A 376 14.68 -52.19 27.68
CA VAL A 376 14.63 -50.90 28.35
C VAL A 376 15.98 -50.18 28.24
N GLY A 377 15.93 -48.87 27.95
CA GLY A 377 17.00 -47.90 28.20
C GLY A 377 16.36 -46.60 28.68
N ARG A 378 16.58 -46.25 29.95
CA ARG A 378 16.05 -45.07 30.65
C ARG A 378 16.68 -43.78 30.14
N HIS A 379 15.89 -42.71 29.96
CA HIS A 379 16.31 -41.35 30.36
C HIS A 379 15.09 -40.50 30.77
N ARG A 380 15.25 -39.83 31.93
CA ARG A 380 14.24 -39.03 32.65
C ARG A 380 14.07 -37.65 32.01
N HIS A 381 12.82 -37.22 31.88
CA HIS A 381 12.44 -35.80 31.80
C HIS A 381 12.43 -35.17 33.20
N VAL A 382 12.94 -33.95 33.32
CA VAL A 382 12.67 -33.04 34.43
C VAL A 382 12.11 -31.75 33.81
N LEU A 383 10.86 -31.44 34.18
CA LEU A 383 10.25 -30.12 34.06
C LEU A 383 10.74 -29.27 35.23
N ASN A 384 10.99 -27.98 35.02
CA ASN A 384 10.92 -27.00 36.10
C ASN A 384 10.34 -25.66 35.61
N PRO A 385 9.50 -24.99 36.40
CA PRO A 385 8.82 -23.77 36.02
C PRO A 385 9.61 -22.50 36.40
N ILE A 386 9.05 -21.40 35.91
CA ILE A 386 9.43 -19.99 35.97
C ILE A 386 9.57 -19.48 37.42
N ASP A 387 10.60 -18.68 37.71
CA ASP A 387 10.62 -17.78 38.86
C ASP A 387 11.16 -16.39 38.45
N GLU A 388 10.42 -15.37 38.86
CA GLU A 388 10.67 -13.95 38.62
C GLU A 388 11.78 -13.43 39.55
N ARG A 389 12.70 -12.60 39.03
CA ARG A 389 13.40 -11.59 39.85
C ARG A 389 14.11 -10.52 38.99
N LEU A 390 13.66 -9.28 39.19
CA LEU A 390 14.30 -8.03 38.74
C LEU A 390 15.70 -7.85 39.37
N PRO A 391 16.66 -7.18 38.70
CA PRO A 391 17.89 -6.73 39.37
C PRO A 391 17.80 -5.26 39.79
N SER A 392 18.08 -5.01 41.06
CA SER A 392 18.38 -3.69 41.62
C SER A 392 19.85 -3.31 41.43
N THR A 393 20.08 -2.01 41.39
CA THR A 393 21.36 -1.31 41.26
C THR A 393 22.36 -1.56 42.39
N HIS A 394 23.63 -1.74 42.02
CA HIS A 394 24.91 -1.39 42.69
C HIS A 394 25.92 -2.54 42.56
N ASP A 395 26.91 -2.40 41.68
CA ASP A 395 28.26 -2.15 42.16
C ASP A 395 29.22 -1.67 41.06
N ARG A 396 30.08 -0.74 41.45
CA ARG A 396 31.16 -0.15 40.66
C ARG A 396 32.42 -1.02 40.84
N ALA A 397 33.25 -0.97 39.80
CA ALA A 397 34.72 -1.00 39.84
C ALA A 397 35.45 -2.31 39.44
N LEU A 398 36.33 -2.10 38.45
CA LEU A 398 37.67 -2.65 38.27
C LEU A 398 37.92 -3.84 37.30
N LEU A 399 38.69 -3.46 36.25
CA LEU A 399 39.78 -4.17 35.56
C LEU A 399 39.45 -5.09 34.37
N GLY A 400 39.99 -4.72 33.21
CA GLY A 400 40.11 -5.56 32.00
C GLY A 400 40.09 -4.76 30.72
#